data_AF-A0A353SSU9-F1
#
_entry.id   AF-A0A353SSU9-F1
#
_cell.length_a   1.000
_cell.length_b   1.000
_cell.length_c   1.000
_cell.angle_alpha   90.00
_cell.angle_beta   90.00
_cell.angle_gamma   90.00
#
_symmetry.space_group_name_H-M   'P 1'
#
loop_
_entity.id
_entity.type
_entity.pdbx_description
1 polymer ?
#
loop_
_entity_poly.entity_id
_entity_poly.type
_entity_poly.pdbx_seq_one_letter_code
_entity_poly.pdbx_strand_id
1 'polypeptide(L)'
;ENLLERATIMETKNVISVGSLPPNVTKFVTKEAAEGGNYQELFPDEGVFLDTEMDRLEKIHLMNALEKTGGNRTEAAKLLNISLRSIRYRLQKHGIE
;
A
#
# COMPACT_ATOMS: atom_id res chain seq x y z
N GLU A 1 24.10 -10.67 10.32
CA GLU A 1 23.14 -11.76 10.02
C GLU A 1 22.58 -11.52 8.64
N ASN A 2 22.73 -12.48 7.73
CA ASN A 2 22.37 -12.31 6.33
C ASN A 2 20.86 -12.63 6.11
N LEU A 3 20.19 -11.89 5.23
CA LEU A 3 18.76 -12.12 4.95
C LEU A 3 18.50 -13.50 4.34
N LEU A 4 19.44 -14.00 3.54
CA LEU A 4 19.37 -15.34 2.97
C LEU A 4 19.51 -16.42 4.05
N GLU A 5 20.37 -16.21 5.05
CA GLU A 5 20.51 -17.13 6.19
C GLU A 5 19.22 -17.21 7.00
N ARG A 6 18.54 -16.08 7.22
CA ARG A 6 17.27 -16.11 7.97
C ARG A 6 16.15 -16.78 7.18
N ALA A 7 16.11 -16.55 5.87
CA ALA A 7 15.13 -17.18 4.99
C ALA A 7 15.32 -18.70 4.89
N THR A 8 16.57 -19.18 4.89
CA THR A 8 16.85 -20.62 4.94
C THR A 8 16.51 -21.24 6.29
N ILE A 9 16.67 -20.52 7.41
CA ILE A 9 16.27 -21.00 8.73
C ILE A 9 14.73 -21.09 8.86
N MET A 10 14.00 -20.15 8.25
CA MET A 10 12.54 -20.11 8.32
C MET A 10 11.85 -21.11 7.39
N GLU A 11 12.54 -21.58 6.35
CA GLU A 11 11.99 -22.50 5.36
C GLU A 11 12.32 -23.96 5.69
N THR A 12 11.33 -24.84 5.55
CA THR A 12 11.48 -26.28 5.82
C THR A 12 11.66 -27.11 4.55
N LYS A 13 11.54 -26.47 3.39
CA LYS A 13 11.66 -27.08 2.06
C LYS A 13 12.94 -26.62 1.36
N ASN A 14 13.30 -27.32 0.29
CA ASN A 14 14.48 -27.00 -0.52
C ASN A 14 14.26 -25.79 -1.48
N VAL A 15 13.21 -24.99 -1.25
CA VAL A 15 12.83 -23.82 -2.05
C VAL A 15 12.35 -22.73 -1.10
N ILE A 16 12.99 -21.57 -1.12
CA ILE A 16 12.60 -20.41 -0.30
C ILE A 16 11.33 -19.80 -0.88
N SER A 17 10.24 -19.83 -0.13
CA SER A 17 8.98 -19.18 -0.49
C SER A 17 8.92 -17.73 -0.03
N VAL A 18 8.08 -16.90 -0.68
CA VAL A 18 7.92 -15.48 -0.32
C VAL A 18 7.44 -15.31 1.14
N GLY A 19 6.72 -16.29 1.69
CA GLY A 19 6.28 -16.31 3.09
C GLY A 19 7.41 -16.50 4.10
N SER A 20 8.55 -17.03 3.67
CA SER A 20 9.75 -17.22 4.50
C SER A 20 10.66 -16.00 4.49
N LEU A 21 10.33 -15.00 3.66
CA LEU A 21 11.07 -13.75 3.62
C LEU A 21 10.62 -12.80 4.74
N PRO A 22 11.58 -12.06 5.32
CA PRO A 22 11.31 -11.04 6.31
C PRO A 22 10.25 -10.00 5.86
N PRO A 23 9.41 -9.47 6.77
CA PRO A 23 8.43 -8.42 6.44
C PRO A 23 9.08 -7.14 5.92
N ASN A 24 10.34 -6.86 6.23
CA ASN A 24 11.09 -5.76 5.62
C ASN A 24 11.33 -6.00 4.12
N VAL A 25 11.68 -7.23 3.69
CA VAL A 25 11.89 -7.59 2.27
C VAL A 25 10.58 -7.63 1.49
N THR A 26 9.51 -8.17 2.06
CA THR A 26 8.18 -8.14 1.44
C THR A 26 7.57 -6.74 1.38
N LYS A 27 7.95 -5.83 2.28
CA LYS A 27 7.52 -4.41 2.23
C LYS A 27 8.36 -3.54 1.28
N PHE A 28 9.60 -3.92 0.93
CA PHE A 28 10.41 -3.21 -0.08
C PHE A 28 9.77 -3.20 -1.47
N VAL A 29 8.81 -4.11 -1.73
CA VAL A 29 7.92 -4.08 -2.91
C VAL A 29 7.17 -2.74 -3.06
N THR A 30 7.10 -1.90 -2.02
CA THR A 30 6.38 -0.61 -2.06
C THR A 30 7.25 0.65 -2.07
N LYS A 31 8.58 0.56 -2.25
CA LYS A 31 9.39 1.79 -2.31
C LYS A 31 10.55 1.85 -3.31
N GLU A 32 10.92 0.73 -3.93
CA GLU A 32 12.00 0.67 -4.93
C GLU A 32 11.49 0.30 -6.34
N ALA A 33 10.16 0.31 -6.56
CA ALA A 33 9.54 0.19 -7.88
C ALA A 33 9.65 1.48 -8.74
N ALA A 34 10.57 2.40 -8.40
CA ALA A 34 10.77 3.65 -9.13
C ALA A 34 11.78 3.51 -10.29
N GLU A 35 12.56 2.43 -10.37
CA GLU A 35 13.52 2.24 -11.45
C GLU A 35 13.45 0.81 -12.03
N GLY A 36 12.60 0.63 -13.04
CA GLY A 36 12.84 -0.37 -14.10
C GLY A 36 12.34 -1.81 -13.89
N GLY A 37 11.64 -2.13 -12.80
CA GLY A 37 10.92 -3.40 -12.69
C GLY A 37 9.50 -3.25 -13.20
N ASN A 38 9.14 -3.89 -14.32
CA ASN A 38 7.74 -4.08 -14.72
C ASN A 38 7.05 -4.97 -13.67
N TYR A 39 6.63 -4.38 -12.56
CA TYR A 39 5.60 -4.93 -11.70
C TYR A 39 4.27 -4.71 -12.41
N GLN A 40 4.02 -5.48 -13.47
CA GLN A 40 2.64 -5.70 -13.86
C GLN A 40 2.03 -6.49 -12.72
N GLU A 41 1.30 -5.79 -11.85
CA GLU A 41 0.30 -6.41 -11.00
C GLU A 41 -0.53 -7.29 -11.94
N LEU A 42 -0.33 -8.61 -11.83
CA LEU A 42 -0.94 -9.58 -12.74
C LEU A 42 -2.44 -9.35 -12.71
N PHE A 43 -3.00 -8.82 -13.80
CA PHE A 43 -4.43 -8.57 -13.89
C PHE A 43 -5.13 -9.94 -13.84
N PRO A 44 -6.03 -10.18 -12.88
CA PRO A 44 -6.68 -11.48 -12.72
C PRO A 44 -7.45 -11.86 -13.99
N ASP A 45 -7.39 -13.14 -14.37
CA ASP A 45 -8.17 -13.68 -15.51
C ASP A 45 -9.69 -13.53 -15.28
N GLU A 46 -10.13 -13.52 -14.02
CA GLU A 46 -11.52 -13.30 -13.61
C GLU A 46 -11.93 -11.81 -13.59
N GLY A 47 -10.98 -10.90 -13.84
CA GLY A 47 -11.17 -9.45 -13.76
C GLY A 47 -11.18 -8.91 -12.32
N VAL A 48 -11.42 -7.60 -12.19
CA VAL A 48 -11.51 -6.90 -10.89
C VAL A 48 -12.70 -5.97 -10.85
N PHE A 49 -13.29 -5.83 -9.67
CA PHE A 49 -14.24 -4.76 -9.38
C PHE A 49 -13.48 -3.45 -9.15
N LEU A 50 -13.21 -2.74 -10.24
CA LEU A 50 -12.37 -1.53 -10.23
C LEU A 50 -12.82 -0.50 -9.18
N ASP A 51 -14.13 -0.29 -9.04
CA ASP A 51 -14.68 0.66 -8.07
C ASP A 51 -14.31 0.28 -6.63
N THR A 52 -14.31 -1.01 -6.31
CA THR A 52 -13.94 -1.49 -4.97
C THR A 52 -12.46 -1.30 -4.69
N GLU A 53 -11.59 -1.58 -5.68
CA GLU A 53 -10.15 -1.38 -5.48
C GLU A 53 -9.79 0.11 -5.39
N MET A 54 -10.41 0.95 -6.22
CA MET A 54 -10.24 2.40 -6.14
C MET A 54 -10.69 2.95 -4.79
N ASP A 55 -11.82 2.48 -4.26
CA ASP A 55 -12.30 2.86 -2.93
C ASP A 55 -11.34 2.43 -1.82
N ARG A 56 -10.77 1.22 -1.94
CA ARG A 56 -9.78 0.70 -0.99
C ARG A 56 -8.50 1.55 -1.00
N LEU A 57 -7.94 1.82 -2.18
CA LEU A 57 -6.76 2.65 -2.35
C LEU A 57 -6.99 4.07 -1.85
N GLU A 58 -8.13 4.66 -2.21
CA GLU A 58 -8.55 5.97 -1.73
C GLU A 58 -8.56 6.03 -0.19
N LYS A 59 -9.19 5.06 0.46
CA LYS A 59 -9.27 4.98 1.92
C LYS A 59 -7.89 4.92 2.57
N ILE A 60 -6.99 4.11 2.03
CA ILE A 60 -5.61 3.99 2.52
C ILE A 60 -4.88 5.33 2.43
N HIS A 61 -4.98 6.02 1.30
CA HIS A 61 -4.31 7.31 1.11
C HIS A 61 -4.89 8.41 2.01
N LEU A 62 -6.21 8.45 2.21
CA LEU A 62 -6.85 9.38 3.15
C LEU A 62 -6.35 9.18 4.58
N MET A 63 -6.32 7.95 5.07
CA MET A 63 -5.84 7.64 6.43
C MET A 63 -4.37 8.00 6.59
N ASN A 64 -3.52 7.61 5.63
CA ASN A 64 -2.09 7.90 5.67
C ASN A 64 -1.81 9.42 5.65
N ALA A 65 -2.59 10.19 4.87
CA ALA A 65 -2.45 11.64 4.84
C ALA A 65 -2.88 12.27 6.17
N LEU A 66 -3.98 11.82 6.76
CA LEU A 66 -4.42 12.29 8.08
C LEU A 66 -3.42 11.94 9.18
N GLU A 67 -2.88 10.73 9.19
CA GLU A 67 -1.86 10.32 10.17
C GLU A 67 -0.62 11.21 10.08
N LYS A 68 -0.11 11.46 8.85
CA LYS A 68 1.04 12.33 8.62
C LYS A 68 0.82 13.78 9.03
N THR A 69 -0.43 14.26 9.02
CA THR A 69 -0.76 15.65 9.36
C THR A 69 -1.36 15.81 10.74
N GLY A 70 -1.38 14.74 11.56
CA GLY A 70 -1.98 14.77 12.89
C GLY A 70 -3.48 15.07 12.87
N GLY A 71 -4.20 14.61 11.84
CA GLY A 71 -5.63 14.84 11.66
C GLY A 71 -6.00 16.18 11.01
N ASN A 72 -5.02 17.01 10.64
CA ASN A 72 -5.30 18.26 9.95
C ASN A 72 -5.77 18.00 8.51
N ARG A 73 -7.09 18.12 8.29
CA ARG A 73 -7.76 17.89 7.00
C ARG A 73 -7.29 18.83 5.90
N THR A 74 -6.90 20.07 6.22
CA THR A 74 -6.41 21.04 5.23
C THR A 74 -5.02 20.66 4.73
N GLU A 75 -4.12 20.29 5.62
CA GLU A 75 -2.79 19.82 5.24
C GLU A 75 -2.84 18.45 4.55
N ALA A 76 -3.76 17.57 4.97
CA ALA A 76 -3.95 16.27 4.32
C ALA A 76 -4.44 16.44 2.87
N ALA A 77 -5.34 17.39 2.63
CA ALA A 77 -5.80 17.73 1.28
C ALA A 77 -4.65 18.24 0.39
N LYS A 78 -3.75 19.05 0.95
CA LYS A 78 -2.55 19.51 0.25
C LYS A 78 -1.60 18.34 -0.08
N LEU A 79 -1.35 17.43 0.87
CA LEU A 79 -0.51 16.24 0.61
C LEU A 79 -1.08 15.34 -0.48
N LEU A 80 -2.40 15.23 -0.56
CA LEU A 80 -3.11 14.44 -1.56
C LEU A 80 -3.37 15.21 -2.87
N ASN A 81 -2.96 16.48 -2.98
CA ASN A 81 -3.22 17.37 -4.12
C ASN A 81 -4.70 17.46 -4.52
N ILE A 82 -5.60 17.54 -3.53
CA ILE A 82 -7.03 17.71 -3.73
C ILE A 82 -7.56 18.93 -2.98
N SER A 83 -8.75 19.41 -3.36
CA SER A 83 -9.40 20.49 -2.63
C SER A 83 -9.89 20.05 -1.25
N LEU A 84 -10.02 21.01 -0.32
CA LEU A 84 -10.59 20.76 1.00
C LEU A 84 -12.04 20.24 0.93
N ARG A 85 -12.79 20.62 -0.11
CA ARG A 85 -14.14 20.10 -0.36
C ARG A 85 -14.10 18.62 -0.75
N SER A 86 -13.16 18.26 -1.63
CA SER A 86 -12.96 16.89 -2.10
C SER A 86 -12.61 15.97 -0.93
N ILE A 87 -11.62 16.34 -0.11
CA ILE A 87 -11.23 15.49 1.03
C ILE A 87 -12.38 15.28 2.00
N ARG A 88 -13.20 16.33 2.26
CA ARG A 88 -14.34 16.22 3.18
C ARG A 88 -15.36 15.20 2.69
N TYR A 89 -15.73 15.27 1.41
CA TYR A 89 -16.67 14.32 0.82
C TYR A 89 -16.13 12.90 0.85
N ARG A 90 -14.84 12.71 0.51
CA ARG A 90 -14.20 11.39 0.49
C ARG A 90 -14.09 10.79 1.90
N LEU A 91 -13.75 11.60 2.90
CA LEU A 91 -13.76 11.19 4.30
C LEU A 91 -15.15 10.74 4.77
N GLN A 92 -16.19 11.52 4.42
CA GLN A 92 -17.58 11.15 4.72
C GLN A 92 -18.00 9.85 4.01
N LYS A 93 -17.66 9.70 2.73
CA LYS A 93 -17.94 8.48 1.93
C LYS A 93 -17.36 7.23 2.61
N HIS A 94 -16.16 7.35 3.19
CA HIS A 94 -15.45 6.24 3.84
C HIS A 94 -15.74 6.10 5.34
N GLY A 95 -16.60 6.94 5.92
CA GLY A 95 -16.93 6.92 7.34
C GLY A 95 -15.77 7.31 8.27
N ILE A 96 -14.86 8.15 7.78
CA ILE A 96 -13.70 8.65 8.52
C ILE A 96 -14.02 10.08 8.97
N GLU A 97 -14.63 10.26 10.15
CA GLU A 97 -14.83 11.58 10.77
C GLU A 97 -13.89 11.84 11.94
#